data_AF-A0A5N5IQH1-F1
#
_entry.id   AF-A0A5N5IQH1-F1
#
_cell.length_a   1.000
_cell.length_b   1.000
_cell.length_c   1.000
_cell.angle_alpha   90.00
_cell.angle_beta   90.00
_cell.angle_gamma   90.00
#
_symmetry.space_group_name_H-M   'P 1'
#
loop_
_entity.id
_entity.type
_entity.pdbx_description
1 polymer ?
#
loop_
_entity_poly.entity_id
_entity_poly.type
_entity_poly.pdbx_seq_one_letter_code
_entity_poly.pdbx_strand_id
1 'polypeptide(L)'
;MKLIKLFGIAVLALGVTMTSCSIEDGKDGIDGIDGRDGQDGLNGADGQDGADGADGVNGLDGAPGQDGMDGLGLEELAKYGFLTLQLSGTRPDNLPFEDSASYRFSPIDPDDFDIYNIVTITQVGNDTEYFFNFRRFLSSPEGTYTINYMDWELTVVNLGQETESVGDVVIALKHGVIGDDYKYFMINDEYESGGAGVSEMTFTDLTFDPNAGNHLTFSYAFTVDGANNSSGNDLSISGMVDVNLLELIP
;
A
#
# COMPACT_ATOMS: atom_id res chain seq x y z
N MET A 1 116.64 -10.57 29.48
CA MET A 1 118.02 -10.70 28.98
C MET A 1 118.26 -9.58 27.96
N LYS A 2 119.14 -8.63 28.31
CA LYS A 2 119.88 -7.64 27.47
C LYS A 2 119.06 -6.67 26.57
N LEU A 3 118.98 -5.38 26.94
CA LEU A 3 119.91 -4.26 26.59
C LEU A 3 119.70 -3.82 25.11
N ILE A 4 119.47 -2.57 24.70
CA ILE A 4 119.65 -1.23 25.26
C ILE A 4 118.71 -0.25 24.52
N LYS A 5 118.18 0.73 25.26
CA LYS A 5 117.44 1.91 24.79
C LYS A 5 118.39 2.98 24.23
N LEU A 6 117.85 4.03 23.60
CA LEU A 6 117.90 5.43 24.06
C LEU A 6 118.24 6.49 22.97
N PHE A 7 117.32 7.47 22.88
CA PHE A 7 117.44 8.92 22.61
C PHE A 7 117.88 9.51 21.25
N GLY A 8 117.16 10.60 20.90
CA GLY A 8 117.64 11.76 20.11
C GLY A 8 116.69 12.10 18.96
N ILE A 9 115.59 12.86 19.16
CA ILE A 9 115.50 14.34 19.16
C ILE A 9 115.69 14.98 17.76
N ALA A 10 114.60 15.61 17.32
CA ALA A 10 114.51 16.89 16.59
C ALA A 10 114.82 16.97 15.08
N VAL A 11 113.77 17.45 14.38
CA VAL A 11 113.74 18.70 13.61
C VAL A 11 114.26 18.69 12.17
N LEU A 12 113.27 18.93 11.30
CA LEU A 12 113.22 19.79 10.10
C LEU A 12 114.46 19.97 9.19
N ALA A 13 114.11 19.85 7.91
CA ALA A 13 114.52 20.68 6.78
C ALA A 13 115.77 20.27 5.98
N LEU A 14 115.69 20.61 4.68
CA LEU A 14 116.68 20.47 3.61
C LEU A 14 116.95 19.02 3.19
N GLY A 15 117.08 18.66 1.91
CA GLY A 15 117.44 19.43 0.74
C GLY A 15 118.58 18.71 0.00
N VAL A 16 118.27 18.24 -1.22
CA VAL A 16 119.14 18.17 -2.43
C VAL A 16 120.44 17.35 -2.34
N THR A 17 120.74 16.37 -3.22
CA THR A 17 121.33 16.52 -4.57
C THR A 17 121.92 15.16 -4.99
N MET A 18 122.01 14.87 -6.29
CA MET A 18 123.24 14.39 -6.98
C MET A 18 123.11 14.74 -8.48
N THR A 19 123.60 15.91 -8.90
CA THR A 19 124.88 16.17 -9.62
C THR A 19 124.88 15.86 -11.11
N SER A 20 124.92 16.91 -11.96
CA SER A 20 125.87 17.04 -13.10
C SER A 20 125.63 18.37 -13.84
N CYS A 21 126.72 19.07 -14.17
CA CYS A 21 126.81 20.43 -14.68
C CYS A 21 126.25 20.66 -16.11
N SER A 22 125.62 21.83 -16.30
CA SER A 22 125.96 22.89 -17.29
C SER A 22 124.72 23.56 -17.89
N ILE A 23 124.85 24.89 -18.00
CA ILE A 23 123.91 25.95 -18.42
C ILE A 23 123.55 25.80 -19.91
N GLU A 24 122.31 26.17 -20.32
CA GLU A 24 122.00 26.95 -21.55
C GLU A 24 120.49 27.09 -21.82
N ASP A 25 120.14 28.15 -22.54
CA ASP A 25 118.87 28.86 -22.59
C ASP A 25 117.68 28.17 -23.29
N GLY A 26 116.52 28.83 -23.21
CA GLY A 26 115.17 28.33 -23.46
C GLY A 26 114.85 27.76 -24.84
N LYS A 27 113.90 26.82 -24.85
CA LYS A 27 113.17 26.42 -26.06
C LYS A 27 111.81 27.10 -26.09
N ASP A 28 111.55 27.81 -27.18
CA ASP A 28 110.23 28.33 -27.52
C ASP A 28 109.20 27.20 -27.70
N GLY A 29 107.92 27.55 -27.50
CA GLY A 29 106.80 26.63 -27.32
C GLY A 29 106.42 25.79 -28.55
N ILE A 30 105.78 24.66 -28.26
CA ILE A 30 105.08 23.79 -29.22
C ILE A 30 103.80 24.48 -29.71
N ASP A 31 103.53 24.43 -31.02
CA ASP A 31 102.23 24.86 -31.56
C ASP A 31 101.09 24.01 -30.96
N GLY A 32 99.97 24.67 -30.70
CA GLY A 32 98.79 24.05 -30.09
C GLY A 32 98.15 23.01 -31.00
N ILE A 33 97.66 21.93 -30.38
CA ILE A 33 96.82 20.90 -31.01
C ILE A 33 95.46 21.48 -31.44
N ASP A 34 95.00 21.10 -32.65
CA ASP A 34 93.67 21.48 -33.14
C ASP A 34 92.57 21.05 -32.15
N GLY A 35 91.56 21.91 -32.00
CA GLY A 35 90.43 21.68 -31.11
C GLY A 35 89.62 20.46 -31.53
N ARG A 36 89.17 19.66 -30.56
CA ARG A 36 88.28 18.52 -30.81
C ARG A 36 86.91 19.01 -31.28
N ASP A 37 86.29 18.29 -32.21
CA ASP A 37 84.92 18.54 -32.62
C ASP A 37 83.97 18.51 -31.41
N GLY A 38 82.98 19.42 -31.44
CA GLY A 38 81.98 19.52 -30.38
C GLY A 38 81.11 18.27 -30.31
N GLN A 39 80.71 17.87 -29.10
CA GLN A 39 79.78 16.74 -28.93
C GLN A 39 78.39 17.08 -29.49
N ASP A 40 77.74 16.08 -30.07
CA ASP A 40 76.35 16.19 -30.53
C ASP A 40 75.42 16.61 -29.38
N GLY A 41 74.43 17.44 -29.71
CA GLY A 41 73.44 17.91 -28.74
C GLY A 41 72.58 16.77 -28.19
N LEU A 42 72.21 16.85 -26.92
CA LEU A 42 71.31 15.88 -26.28
C LEU A 42 69.92 15.93 -26.93
N ASN A 43 69.28 14.76 -27.09
CA ASN A 43 67.90 14.68 -27.57
C ASN A 43 66.95 15.45 -26.64
N GLY A 44 65.95 16.11 -27.23
CA GLY A 44 64.91 16.82 -26.49
C GLY A 44 64.10 15.87 -25.59
N ALA A 45 63.65 16.37 -24.44
CA ALA A 45 62.80 15.61 -23.53
C ALA A 45 61.43 15.33 -24.15
N ASP A 46 60.84 14.17 -23.81
CA ASP A 46 59.50 13.79 -24.25
C ASP A 46 58.44 14.77 -23.72
N GLY A 47 57.38 14.97 -24.51
CA GLY A 47 56.25 15.83 -24.12
C GLY A 47 55.48 15.25 -22.93
N GLN A 48 54.89 16.13 -22.11
CA GLN A 48 54.04 15.70 -20.99
C GLN A 48 52.67 15.18 -21.49
N ASP A 49 52.14 14.18 -20.78
CA ASP A 49 50.81 13.64 -21.04
C ASP A 49 49.71 14.69 -20.86
N GLY A 50 48.64 14.58 -21.64
CA GLY A 50 47.48 15.46 -21.55
C GLY A 50 46.70 15.23 -20.25
N ALA A 51 46.06 16.29 -19.74
CA ALA A 51 45.22 16.20 -18.55
C ALA A 51 43.93 15.40 -18.81
N ASP A 52 43.46 14.69 -17.78
CA ASP A 52 42.20 13.94 -17.82
C ASP A 52 40.98 14.85 -18.06
N GLY A 53 39.98 14.31 -18.76
CA GLY A 53 38.72 15.00 -19.01
C GLY A 53 37.89 15.18 -17.73
N ALA A 54 37.11 16.26 -17.65
CA ALA A 54 36.22 16.51 -16.52
C ALA A 54 35.03 15.53 -16.48
N ASP A 55 34.61 15.17 -15.26
CA ASP A 55 33.44 14.32 -15.04
C ASP A 55 32.15 14.95 -15.58
N GLY A 56 31.23 14.09 -16.04
CA GLY A 56 29.90 14.50 -16.50
C GLY A 56 29.03 15.02 -15.36
N VAL A 57 28.11 15.94 -15.68
CA VAL A 57 27.19 16.51 -14.69
C VAL A 57 26.04 15.53 -14.39
N ASN A 58 25.63 15.45 -13.12
CA ASN A 58 24.48 14.65 -12.70
C ASN A 58 23.19 15.09 -13.42
N GLY A 59 22.31 14.13 -13.74
CA GLY A 59 20.99 14.41 -14.29
C GLY A 59 20.08 15.15 -13.29
N LEU A 60 19.08 15.86 -13.80
CA LEU A 60 18.08 16.54 -12.98
C LEU A 60 17.10 15.52 -12.38
N ASP A 61 16.63 15.80 -11.15
CA ASP A 61 15.57 15.03 -10.50
C ASP A 61 14.28 15.05 -11.33
N GLY A 62 13.53 13.94 -11.29
CA GLY A 62 12.21 13.85 -11.91
C GLY A 62 11.20 14.80 -11.26
N ALA A 63 10.21 15.25 -12.03
CA ALA A 63 9.12 16.05 -11.48
C ALA A 63 8.30 15.24 -10.45
N PRO A 64 7.76 15.88 -9.40
CA PRO A 64 6.78 15.25 -8.51
C PRO A 64 5.60 14.66 -9.30
N GLY A 65 5.04 13.55 -8.83
CA GLY A 65 3.79 13.00 -9.36
C GLY A 65 2.64 13.98 -9.18
N GLN A 66 1.59 13.86 -10.00
CA GLN A 66 0.36 14.62 -9.77
C GLN A 66 -0.37 14.08 -8.54
N ASP A 67 -1.00 14.98 -7.80
CA ASP A 67 -1.92 14.63 -6.71
C ASP A 67 -3.06 13.76 -7.27
N GLY A 68 -3.55 12.80 -6.46
CA GLY A 68 -4.74 12.01 -6.80
C GLY A 68 -5.98 12.90 -6.90
N MET A 69 -6.99 12.48 -7.66
CA MET A 69 -8.28 13.18 -7.66
C MET A 69 -8.92 13.11 -6.27
N ASP A 70 -9.44 14.24 -5.78
CA ASP A 70 -10.29 14.27 -4.58
C ASP A 70 -11.48 13.33 -4.80
N GLY A 71 -11.85 12.56 -3.76
CA GLY A 71 -12.94 11.57 -3.79
C GLY A 71 -14.33 12.21 -3.90
N LEU A 72 -14.65 12.76 -5.07
CA LEU A 72 -15.98 13.20 -5.46
C LEU A 72 -16.88 11.96 -5.59
N GLY A 73 -17.67 11.65 -4.56
CA GLY A 73 -18.68 10.59 -4.65
C GLY A 73 -19.10 9.95 -3.33
N LEU A 74 -18.23 9.92 -2.31
CA LEU A 74 -18.54 9.20 -1.05
C LEU A 74 -19.83 9.68 -0.37
N GLU A 75 -20.09 10.99 -0.39
CA GLU A 75 -21.32 11.57 0.16
C GLU A 75 -22.56 11.21 -0.67
N GLU A 76 -22.44 11.14 -2.00
CA GLU A 76 -23.54 10.78 -2.88
C GLU A 76 -23.91 9.29 -2.76
N LEU A 77 -22.91 8.43 -2.51
CA LEU A 77 -23.12 7.00 -2.32
C LEU A 77 -23.68 6.66 -0.93
N ALA A 78 -23.43 7.51 0.07
CA ALA A 78 -23.94 7.32 1.44
C ALA A 78 -25.30 7.99 1.70
N LYS A 79 -25.85 8.74 0.74
CA LYS A 79 -27.05 9.58 0.95
C LYS A 79 -28.34 8.78 1.14
N TYR A 80 -28.37 7.52 0.71
CA TYR A 80 -29.57 6.68 0.78
C TYR A 80 -29.71 5.93 2.11
N GLY A 81 -28.98 6.34 3.13
CA GLY A 81 -29.03 5.72 4.45
C GLY A 81 -28.18 4.45 4.54
N PHE A 82 -28.34 3.73 5.62
CA PHE A 82 -27.45 2.65 6.04
C PHE A 82 -28.22 1.45 6.59
N LEU A 83 -27.48 0.35 6.74
CA LEU A 83 -27.87 -0.74 7.61
C LEU A 83 -26.71 -1.09 8.53
N THR A 84 -27.01 -1.66 9.69
CA THR A 84 -26.02 -2.19 10.62
C THR A 84 -26.11 -3.70 10.66
N LEU A 85 -24.97 -4.33 10.91
CA LEU A 85 -24.83 -5.75 11.20
C LEU A 85 -24.20 -5.89 12.58
N GLN A 86 -24.78 -6.72 13.42
CA GLN A 86 -24.19 -7.30 14.61
C GLN A 86 -24.21 -8.80 14.41
N LEU A 87 -23.04 -9.41 14.54
CA LEU A 87 -22.82 -10.80 14.24
C LEU A 87 -22.06 -11.42 15.41
N SER A 88 -22.54 -12.53 15.93
CA SER A 88 -21.83 -13.29 16.95
C SER A 88 -22.00 -14.78 16.75
N GLY A 89 -21.02 -15.55 17.23
CA GLY A 89 -21.06 -17.00 17.09
C GLY A 89 -19.69 -17.62 17.35
N THR A 90 -19.45 -18.75 16.69
CA THR A 90 -18.19 -19.49 16.77
C THR A 90 -17.55 -19.60 15.40
N ARG A 91 -16.25 -19.29 15.32
CA ARG A 91 -15.45 -19.40 14.10
C ARG A 91 -15.28 -20.86 13.68
N PRO A 92 -14.92 -21.12 12.41
CA PRO A 92 -14.55 -22.45 11.93
C PRO A 92 -13.45 -23.17 12.75
N ASP A 93 -12.58 -22.41 13.43
CA ASP A 93 -11.55 -22.97 14.33
C ASP A 93 -11.97 -23.06 15.81
N ASN A 94 -13.27 -23.01 16.07
CA ASN A 94 -13.92 -23.17 17.39
C ASN A 94 -13.59 -22.08 18.42
N LEU A 95 -13.22 -20.89 17.96
CA LEU A 95 -13.07 -19.72 18.82
C LEU A 95 -14.31 -18.83 18.73
N PRO A 96 -14.79 -18.26 19.85
CA PRO A 96 -15.90 -17.32 19.80
C PRO A 96 -15.50 -16.06 19.05
N PHE A 97 -16.47 -15.38 18.45
CA PHE A 97 -16.27 -14.08 17.85
C PHE A 97 -17.52 -13.20 18.01
N GLU A 98 -17.30 -11.90 17.99
CA GLU A 98 -18.30 -10.86 17.83
C GLU A 98 -17.77 -9.88 16.80
N ASP A 99 -18.63 -9.44 15.89
CA ASP A 99 -18.29 -8.45 14.87
C ASP A 99 -19.47 -7.50 14.65
N SER A 100 -19.18 -6.27 14.26
CA SER A 100 -20.19 -5.29 13.95
C SER A 100 -19.75 -4.36 12.84
N ALA A 101 -20.68 -4.04 11.94
CA ALA A 101 -20.41 -3.23 10.77
C ALA A 101 -21.58 -2.31 10.43
N SER A 102 -21.29 -1.21 9.73
CA SER A 102 -22.30 -0.28 9.20
C SER A 102 -22.08 -0.16 7.70
N TYR A 103 -23.03 -0.65 6.92
CA TYR A 103 -23.03 -0.63 5.46
C TYR A 103 -23.80 0.59 5.00
N ARG A 104 -23.14 1.45 4.22
CA ARG A 104 -23.64 2.81 3.94
C ARG A 104 -23.70 3.13 2.45
N PHE A 105 -22.88 2.46 1.64
CA PHE A 105 -22.71 2.86 0.25
C PHE A 105 -23.72 2.13 -0.63
N SER A 106 -24.45 2.85 -1.47
CA SER A 106 -25.31 2.26 -2.49
C SER A 106 -24.50 1.69 -3.66
N PRO A 107 -25.08 0.81 -4.48
CA PRO A 107 -24.56 0.49 -5.80
C PRO A 107 -24.30 1.74 -6.64
N ILE A 108 -23.34 1.62 -7.56
CA ILE A 108 -22.96 2.66 -8.52
C ILE A 108 -23.16 2.25 -9.96
N ASP A 109 -23.41 0.97 -10.21
CA ASP A 109 -23.66 0.47 -11.55
C ASP A 109 -25.07 0.87 -11.97
N PRO A 110 -25.26 1.54 -13.12
CA PRO A 110 -26.58 1.83 -13.64
C PRO A 110 -27.45 0.58 -13.82
N ASP A 111 -26.84 -0.57 -14.12
CA ASP A 111 -27.53 -1.85 -14.28
C ASP A 111 -28.02 -2.43 -12.92
N ASP A 112 -27.57 -1.86 -11.80
CA ASP A 112 -28.05 -2.21 -10.45
C ASP A 112 -29.21 -1.30 -10.00
N PHE A 113 -29.50 -0.17 -10.68
CA PHE A 113 -30.47 0.83 -10.21
C PHE A 113 -31.94 0.44 -10.39
N ASP A 114 -32.23 -0.47 -11.31
CA ASP A 114 -33.56 -1.05 -11.49
C ASP A 114 -33.78 -2.32 -10.64
N ILE A 115 -32.73 -2.79 -9.96
CA ILE A 115 -32.77 -4.00 -9.11
C ILE A 115 -32.67 -3.61 -7.62
N TYR A 116 -31.71 -2.76 -7.27
CA TYR A 116 -31.38 -2.42 -5.89
C TYR A 116 -31.67 -0.96 -5.56
N ASN A 117 -31.92 -0.73 -4.27
CA ASN A 117 -32.27 0.55 -3.68
C ASN A 117 -33.64 1.07 -4.12
N ILE A 118 -34.58 0.15 -4.30
CA ILE A 118 -35.91 0.43 -4.82
C ILE A 118 -37.02 0.06 -3.84
N VAL A 119 -38.16 0.71 -4.02
CA VAL A 119 -39.46 0.31 -3.48
C VAL A 119 -40.45 0.18 -4.63
N THR A 120 -41.21 -0.91 -4.64
CA THR A 120 -42.36 -1.10 -5.53
C THR A 120 -43.62 -1.23 -4.67
N ILE A 121 -44.65 -0.46 -4.99
CA ILE A 121 -45.92 -0.47 -4.28
C ILE A 121 -47.01 -0.96 -5.23
N THR A 122 -47.56 -2.14 -4.95
CA THR A 122 -48.53 -2.82 -5.82
C THR A 122 -49.87 -2.98 -5.11
N GLN A 123 -50.96 -2.68 -5.81
CA GLN A 123 -52.30 -3.00 -5.31
C GLN A 123 -52.72 -4.40 -5.78
N VAL A 124 -53.00 -5.29 -4.83
CA VAL A 124 -53.42 -6.67 -5.06
C VAL A 124 -54.79 -6.89 -4.43
N GLY A 125 -55.83 -6.67 -5.22
CA GLY A 125 -57.20 -6.71 -4.72
C GLY A 125 -57.48 -5.57 -3.74
N ASN A 126 -57.66 -5.90 -2.45
CA ASN A 126 -57.83 -4.92 -1.38
C ASN A 126 -56.55 -4.67 -0.58
N ASP A 127 -55.51 -5.47 -0.83
CA ASP A 127 -54.26 -5.41 -0.10
C ASP A 127 -53.24 -4.55 -0.85
N THR A 128 -52.45 -3.78 -0.10
CA THR A 128 -51.30 -3.04 -0.65
C THR A 128 -50.02 -3.80 -0.31
N GLU A 129 -49.30 -4.24 -1.32
CA GLU A 129 -48.01 -4.91 -1.18
C GLU A 129 -46.87 -3.92 -1.41
N TYR A 130 -45.94 -3.90 -0.46
CA TYR A 130 -44.69 -3.14 -0.53
C TYR A 130 -43.56 -4.13 -0.72
N PHE A 131 -42.84 -4.01 -1.83
CA PHE A 131 -41.62 -4.75 -2.10
C PHE A 131 -40.43 -3.81 -1.99
N PHE A 132 -39.54 -4.09 -1.05
CA PHE A 132 -38.30 -3.36 -0.83
C PHE A 132 -37.13 -4.22 -1.28
N ASN A 133 -36.27 -3.69 -2.17
CA ASN A 133 -35.04 -4.36 -2.57
C ASN A 133 -33.86 -3.39 -2.48
N PHE A 134 -32.87 -3.69 -1.63
CA PHE A 134 -31.73 -2.81 -1.46
C PHE A 134 -30.43 -3.54 -1.10
N ARG A 135 -29.33 -3.03 -1.65
CA ARG A 135 -27.97 -3.40 -1.31
C ARG A 135 -27.26 -2.25 -0.62
N ARG A 136 -26.46 -2.55 0.40
CA ARG A 136 -25.48 -1.61 0.96
C ARG A 136 -24.11 -2.26 1.02
N PHE A 137 -23.10 -1.50 0.64
CA PHE A 137 -21.70 -1.89 0.75
C PHE A 137 -21.07 -1.30 2.01
N LEU A 138 -20.11 -2.02 2.58
CA LEU A 138 -19.34 -1.59 3.75
C LEU A 138 -18.36 -0.46 3.41
N SER A 139 -17.82 -0.50 2.19
CA SER A 139 -16.87 0.48 1.65
C SER A 139 -17.36 0.97 0.30
N SER A 140 -16.81 2.12 -0.15
CA SER A 140 -17.09 2.63 -1.49
C SER A 140 -16.85 1.54 -2.54
N PRO A 141 -17.83 1.25 -3.41
CA PRO A 141 -17.67 0.25 -4.45
C PRO A 141 -16.81 0.78 -5.60
N GLU A 142 -15.50 0.95 -5.39
CA GLU A 142 -14.57 1.29 -6.48
C GLU A 142 -13.93 0.02 -7.08
N GLY A 143 -14.30 -0.30 -8.32
CA GLY A 143 -13.68 -1.36 -9.11
C GLY A 143 -14.31 -2.76 -8.99
N THR A 144 -13.63 -3.77 -9.56
CA THR A 144 -14.13 -5.16 -9.71
C THR A 144 -13.85 -6.09 -8.52
N TYR A 145 -13.37 -5.56 -7.40
CA TYR A 145 -12.96 -6.38 -6.26
C TYR A 145 -14.15 -6.71 -5.36
N THR A 146 -14.17 -7.92 -4.81
CA THR A 146 -15.16 -8.41 -3.85
C THR A 146 -15.36 -7.44 -2.69
N ILE A 147 -16.52 -6.78 -2.68
CA ILE A 147 -16.89 -5.81 -1.65
C ILE A 147 -17.78 -6.53 -0.62
N ASN A 148 -17.59 -6.22 0.65
CA ASN A 148 -18.54 -6.63 1.67
C ASN A 148 -19.87 -5.93 1.41
N TYR A 149 -20.94 -6.69 1.29
CA TYR A 149 -22.29 -6.15 1.09
C TYR A 149 -23.32 -6.92 1.90
N MET A 150 -24.46 -6.27 2.09
CA MET A 150 -25.67 -6.93 2.52
C MET A 150 -26.81 -6.50 1.61
N ASP A 151 -27.55 -7.50 1.14
CA ASP A 151 -28.73 -7.35 0.29
C ASP A 151 -29.95 -7.72 1.08
N TRP A 152 -31.04 -7.04 0.76
CA TRP A 152 -32.33 -7.24 1.36
C TRP A 152 -33.38 -7.27 0.29
N GLU A 153 -34.20 -8.31 0.33
CA GLU A 153 -35.53 -8.33 -0.27
C GLU A 153 -36.54 -8.51 0.86
N LEU A 154 -37.51 -7.61 0.94
CA LEU A 154 -38.52 -7.61 2.00
C LEU A 154 -39.87 -7.30 1.37
N THR A 155 -40.81 -8.22 1.52
CA THR A 155 -42.22 -7.98 1.18
C THR A 155 -43.02 -7.70 2.43
N VAL A 156 -43.80 -6.61 2.44
CA VAL A 156 -44.74 -6.30 3.51
C VAL A 156 -46.11 -6.00 2.91
N VAL A 157 -47.13 -6.66 3.41
CA VAL A 157 -48.52 -6.45 2.99
C VAL A 157 -49.20 -5.56 4.03
N ASN A 158 -49.95 -4.56 3.56
CA ASN A 158 -50.74 -3.63 4.37
C ASN A 158 -49.94 -2.94 5.48
N LEU A 159 -48.70 -2.55 5.18
CA LEU A 159 -47.79 -1.87 6.11
C LEU A 159 -48.47 -0.66 6.78
N GLY A 160 -48.37 -0.58 8.11
CA GLY A 160 -48.99 0.42 8.97
C GLY A 160 -50.48 0.20 9.27
N GLN A 161 -51.08 -0.91 8.82
CA GLN A 161 -52.50 -1.22 9.02
C GLN A 161 -52.70 -2.39 9.99
N GLU A 162 -53.94 -2.61 10.46
CA GLU A 162 -54.27 -3.74 11.35
C GLU A 162 -54.02 -5.12 10.70
N THR A 163 -54.05 -5.18 9.36
CA THR A 163 -53.79 -6.38 8.56
C THR A 163 -52.35 -6.48 8.09
N GLU A 164 -51.43 -5.72 8.69
CA GLU A 164 -50.01 -5.79 8.36
C GLU A 164 -49.45 -7.21 8.53
N SER A 165 -48.71 -7.67 7.52
CA SER A 165 -47.94 -8.91 7.60
C SER A 165 -46.65 -8.81 6.83
N VAL A 166 -45.55 -9.25 7.44
CA VAL A 166 -44.28 -9.47 6.76
C VAL A 166 -44.36 -10.78 5.99
N GLY A 167 -44.08 -10.72 4.69
CA GLY A 167 -44.06 -11.86 3.78
C GLY A 167 -42.66 -12.44 3.63
N ASP A 168 -42.27 -12.72 2.39
CA ASP A 168 -40.96 -13.28 2.08
C ASP A 168 -39.84 -12.26 2.38
N VAL A 169 -38.78 -12.75 3.02
CA VAL A 169 -37.57 -12.00 3.32
C VAL A 169 -36.37 -12.78 2.84
N VAL A 170 -35.49 -12.14 2.09
CA VAL A 170 -34.22 -12.70 1.64
C VAL A 170 -33.10 -11.74 2.04
N ILE A 171 -32.05 -12.27 2.66
CA ILE A 171 -30.87 -11.51 3.08
C ILE A 171 -29.64 -12.20 2.52
N ALA A 172 -28.98 -11.60 1.53
CA ALA A 172 -27.68 -12.06 1.07
C ALA A 172 -26.58 -11.32 1.82
N LEU A 173 -25.69 -12.05 2.48
CA LEU A 173 -24.62 -11.50 3.30
C LEU A 173 -23.27 -11.94 2.78
N LYS A 174 -22.47 -10.96 2.34
CA LYS A 174 -21.05 -11.14 2.04
C LYS A 174 -20.22 -10.30 3.01
N HIS A 175 -19.60 -10.95 3.99
CA HIS A 175 -18.88 -10.28 5.07
C HIS A 175 -17.63 -11.03 5.49
N GLY A 176 -16.49 -10.34 5.55
CA GLY A 176 -15.25 -10.86 6.12
C GLY A 176 -15.15 -10.52 7.59
N VAL A 177 -15.04 -11.55 8.43
CA VAL A 177 -14.81 -11.40 9.88
C VAL A 177 -13.31 -11.56 10.13
N ILE A 178 -12.68 -10.55 10.72
CA ILE A 178 -11.24 -10.51 11.00
C ILE A 178 -11.02 -10.49 12.51
N GLY A 179 -10.37 -11.51 13.05
CA GLY A 179 -10.03 -11.59 14.46
C GLY A 179 -8.72 -10.87 14.81
N ASP A 180 -8.58 -10.49 16.07
CA ASP A 180 -7.35 -9.91 16.64
C ASP A 180 -6.13 -10.85 16.57
N ASP A 181 -6.37 -12.15 16.32
CA ASP A 181 -5.34 -13.16 16.07
C ASP A 181 -4.83 -13.17 14.62
N TYR A 182 -5.15 -12.14 13.83
CA TYR A 182 -4.78 -11.98 12.42
C TYR A 182 -5.30 -13.12 11.52
N LYS A 183 -6.36 -13.81 11.94
CA LYS A 183 -7.09 -14.77 11.11
C LYS A 183 -8.42 -14.20 10.66
N TYR A 184 -8.92 -14.71 9.55
CA TYR A 184 -10.21 -14.32 9.02
C TYR A 184 -11.01 -15.53 8.56
N PHE A 185 -12.33 -15.36 8.45
CA PHE A 185 -13.19 -16.22 7.66
C PHE A 185 -14.21 -15.35 6.92
N MET A 186 -14.85 -15.93 5.91
CA MET A 186 -15.85 -15.24 5.11
C MET A 186 -17.22 -15.83 5.40
N ILE A 187 -18.20 -14.95 5.55
CA ILE A 187 -19.61 -15.24 5.36
C ILE A 187 -19.94 -14.84 3.93
N ASN A 188 -20.50 -15.78 3.16
CA ASN A 188 -20.99 -15.55 1.81
C ASN A 188 -22.20 -16.47 1.62
N ASP A 189 -23.28 -16.10 2.31
CA ASP A 189 -24.47 -16.91 2.50
C ASP A 189 -25.72 -16.10 2.16
N GLU A 190 -26.81 -16.79 1.89
CA GLU A 190 -28.14 -16.22 1.66
C GLU A 190 -29.12 -16.85 2.64
N TYR A 191 -29.94 -16.01 3.28
CA TYR A 191 -30.88 -16.43 4.32
C TYR A 191 -32.29 -16.03 3.94
N GLU A 192 -33.19 -16.99 3.93
CA GLU A 192 -34.60 -16.79 3.58
C GLU A 192 -35.50 -17.01 4.81
N SER A 193 -36.58 -16.24 4.94
CA SER A 193 -37.58 -16.45 5.98
C SER A 193 -38.22 -17.84 5.83
N GLY A 194 -38.21 -18.63 6.91
CA GLY A 194 -38.66 -20.03 6.87
C GLY A 194 -37.68 -21.00 6.17
N GLY A 195 -36.50 -20.52 5.77
CA GLY A 195 -35.42 -21.30 5.18
C GLY A 195 -34.79 -22.31 6.16
N ALA A 196 -34.02 -23.25 5.61
CA ALA A 196 -33.39 -24.30 6.41
C ALA A 196 -32.40 -23.74 7.42
N GLY A 197 -32.61 -24.07 8.71
CA GLY A 197 -31.75 -23.63 9.81
C GLY A 197 -31.76 -22.14 10.10
N VAL A 198 -32.69 -21.38 9.51
CA VAL A 198 -32.91 -19.97 9.84
C VAL A 198 -34.06 -19.91 10.85
N SER A 199 -33.85 -19.25 11.98
CA SER A 199 -34.93 -19.04 12.96
C SER A 199 -36.01 -18.12 12.39
N GLU A 200 -37.13 -18.00 13.10
CA GLU A 200 -38.06 -16.90 12.83
C GLU A 200 -37.31 -15.56 12.85
N MET A 201 -37.45 -14.78 11.77
CA MET A 201 -36.87 -13.45 11.68
C MET A 201 -37.78 -12.47 12.39
N THR A 202 -37.27 -11.81 13.42
CA THR A 202 -38.03 -10.81 14.18
C THR A 202 -37.79 -9.43 13.62
N PHE A 203 -38.85 -8.66 13.43
CA PHE A 203 -38.79 -7.26 13.02
C PHE A 203 -39.45 -6.38 14.07
N THR A 204 -38.79 -5.28 14.46
CA THR A 204 -39.37 -4.28 15.36
C THR A 204 -39.24 -2.88 14.76
N ASP A 205 -40.17 -1.99 15.13
CA ASP A 205 -40.17 -0.60 14.69
C ASP A 205 -40.15 -0.46 13.14
N LEU A 206 -40.82 -1.40 12.46
CA LEU A 206 -40.97 -1.40 11.01
C LEU A 206 -41.87 -0.25 10.59
N THR A 207 -41.30 0.75 9.92
CA THR A 207 -42.04 1.91 9.41
C THR A 207 -41.59 2.27 8.00
N PHE A 208 -42.51 2.78 7.20
CA PHE A 208 -42.23 3.33 5.89
C PHE A 208 -42.99 4.64 5.70
N ASP A 209 -42.29 5.70 5.32
CA ASP A 209 -42.89 6.99 4.98
C ASP A 209 -42.60 7.36 3.51
N PRO A 210 -43.58 7.21 2.60
CA PRO A 210 -43.42 7.61 1.21
C PRO A 210 -43.27 9.14 1.03
N ASN A 211 -43.73 9.94 2.00
CA ASN A 211 -43.64 11.40 1.94
C ASN A 211 -42.30 11.94 2.47
N ALA A 212 -41.54 11.13 3.20
CA ALA A 212 -40.20 11.46 3.70
C ALA A 212 -39.09 10.87 2.82
N GLY A 213 -39.31 10.85 1.49
CA GLY A 213 -38.34 10.32 0.54
C GLY A 213 -38.24 8.80 0.58
N ASN A 214 -39.39 8.12 0.66
CA ASN A 214 -39.49 6.65 0.74
C ASN A 214 -38.57 6.09 1.83
N HIS A 215 -38.73 6.61 3.05
CA HIS A 215 -37.87 6.27 4.18
C HIS A 215 -38.38 4.99 4.84
N LEU A 216 -37.55 3.94 4.88
CA LEU A 216 -37.81 2.65 5.50
C LEU A 216 -36.91 2.48 6.72
N THR A 217 -37.50 2.14 7.87
CA THR A 217 -36.76 1.80 9.09
C THR A 217 -37.26 0.50 9.69
N PHE A 218 -36.37 -0.32 10.24
CA PHE A 218 -36.71 -1.43 11.13
C PHE A 218 -35.47 -1.95 11.85
N SER A 219 -35.65 -2.62 12.98
CA SER A 219 -34.63 -3.50 13.55
C SER A 219 -34.95 -4.95 13.23
N TYR A 220 -33.92 -5.77 13.05
CA TYR A 220 -34.05 -7.18 12.72
C TYR A 220 -33.17 -8.06 13.61
N ALA A 221 -33.59 -9.29 13.85
CA ALA A 221 -32.78 -10.32 14.50
C ALA A 221 -33.22 -11.73 14.11
N PHE A 222 -32.26 -12.64 14.00
CA PHE A 222 -32.48 -14.07 13.77
C PHE A 222 -31.20 -14.87 14.09
N THR A 223 -31.31 -16.19 14.15
CA THR A 223 -30.17 -17.11 14.27
C THR A 223 -30.10 -18.05 13.08
N VAL A 224 -28.90 -18.53 12.78
CA VAL A 224 -28.67 -19.51 11.71
C VAL A 224 -27.88 -20.70 12.27
N ASP A 225 -28.42 -21.90 12.09
CA ASP A 225 -27.75 -23.15 12.48
C ASP A 225 -26.43 -23.32 11.74
N GLY A 226 -25.42 -23.91 12.41
CA GLY A 226 -24.08 -24.10 11.85
C GLY A 226 -24.01 -24.86 10.53
N ALA A 227 -24.95 -25.77 10.27
CA ALA A 227 -25.00 -26.52 9.01
C ALA A 227 -25.40 -25.66 7.80
N ASN A 228 -25.94 -24.46 8.02
CA ASN A 228 -26.56 -23.61 7.00
C ASN A 228 -25.86 -22.24 6.87
N ASN A 229 -24.61 -22.13 7.33
CA ASN A 229 -23.81 -20.93 7.13
C ASN A 229 -22.31 -21.26 6.98
N SER A 230 -21.56 -20.31 6.43
CA SER A 230 -20.15 -20.45 6.09
C SER A 230 -19.21 -20.60 7.30
N SER A 231 -19.66 -20.29 8.52
CA SER A 231 -18.84 -20.50 9.73
C SER A 231 -18.81 -21.96 10.19
N GLY A 232 -19.78 -22.78 9.76
CA GLY A 232 -19.96 -24.15 10.22
C GLY A 232 -20.50 -24.28 11.65
N ASN A 233 -20.82 -23.17 12.32
CA ASN A 233 -21.33 -23.12 13.69
C ASN A 233 -22.52 -22.14 13.79
N ASP A 234 -23.29 -22.24 14.86
CA ASP A 234 -24.47 -21.38 15.03
C ASP A 234 -24.07 -19.90 15.06
N LEU A 235 -24.84 -19.09 14.34
CA LEU A 235 -24.69 -17.64 14.23
C LEU A 235 -25.90 -16.92 14.81
N SER A 236 -25.67 -15.80 15.47
CA SER A 236 -26.68 -14.80 15.79
C SER A 236 -26.45 -13.57 14.92
N ILE A 237 -27.49 -13.12 14.22
CA ILE A 237 -27.45 -12.00 13.29
C ILE A 237 -28.53 -11.01 13.71
N SER A 238 -28.15 -9.75 13.89
CA SER A 238 -29.09 -8.67 14.17
C SER A 238 -28.62 -7.35 13.61
N GLY A 239 -29.50 -6.35 13.59
CA GLY A 239 -29.14 -5.03 13.14
C GLY A 239 -30.32 -4.09 13.03
N MET A 240 -30.07 -2.99 12.34
CA MET A 240 -31.06 -1.97 12.04
C MET A 240 -30.89 -1.53 10.59
N VAL A 241 -32.00 -1.27 9.93
CA VAL A 241 -32.10 -0.66 8.61
C VAL A 241 -32.68 0.74 8.79
N ASP A 242 -32.07 1.71 8.12
CA ASP A 242 -32.50 3.11 8.02
C ASP A 242 -32.12 3.61 6.63
N VAL A 243 -33.03 3.49 5.66
CA VAL A 243 -32.74 3.72 4.24
C VAL A 243 -33.80 4.55 3.54
N ASN A 244 -33.38 5.33 2.54
CA ASN A 244 -34.25 5.98 1.58
C ASN A 244 -34.20 5.23 0.25
N LEU A 245 -35.36 4.86 -0.28
CA LEU A 245 -35.50 4.02 -1.47
C LEU A 245 -36.01 4.80 -2.68
N LEU A 246 -35.75 4.27 -3.86
CA LEU A 246 -36.17 4.87 -5.13
C LEU A 246 -37.45 4.22 -5.63
N GLU A 247 -38.35 5.04 -6.15
CA GLU A 247 -39.53 4.57 -6.87
C GLU A 247 -39.28 4.76 -8.37
N LEU A 248 -39.57 3.74 -9.17
CA LEU A 248 -39.44 3.82 -10.62
C LEU A 248 -40.49 4.78 -11.19
N ILE A 249 -40.06 5.74 -12.00
CA ILE A 249 -40.97 6.56 -12.80
C ILE A 249 -41.39 5.73 -14.03
N PRO A 250 -42.69 5.46 -14.22
CA PRO A 250 -43.18 4.62 -15.31
C PRO A 250 -43.05 5.25 -16.71
#